data_AF-A0A3A8EKE0-F1
#
_entry.id   AF-A0A3A8EKE0-F1
#
_cell.length_a   1.000
_cell.length_b   1.000
_cell.length_c   1.000
_cell.angle_alpha   90.00
_cell.angle_beta   90.00
_cell.angle_gamma   90.00
#
_symmetry.space_group_name_H-M   'P 1'
#
loop_
_entity.id
_entity.type
_entity.pdbx_description
1 polymer ?
#
loop_
_entity_poly.entity_id
_entity_poly.type
_entity_poly.pdbx_seq_one_letter_code
_entity_poly.pdbx_strand_id
1 'polypeptide(L)'
;MSNKQDLDYVGQKIIEVLQEEFPNDTGYVQSKINRLSEMDNKYQTFAWALDQLDHENKSRLFEKLGLDIDNQIYYRQLFQQL
;
A
#
# COMPACT_ATOMS: atom_id res chain seq x y z
N MET A 1 6.10 -2.93 19.00
CA MET A 1 6.35 -2.15 17.77
C MET A 1 6.07 -3.10 16.62
N SER A 2 5.20 -2.73 15.70
CA SER A 2 4.77 -3.61 14.61
C SER A 2 5.88 -3.71 13.56
N ASN A 3 5.98 -4.86 12.88
CA ASN A 3 6.95 -5.05 11.80
C ASN A 3 6.27 -5.11 10.43
N LYS A 4 7.01 -4.76 9.39
CA LYS A 4 6.54 -4.84 7.99
C LYS A 4 6.06 -6.25 7.65
N GLN A 5 6.76 -7.28 8.10
CA GLN A 5 6.45 -8.68 7.81
C GLN A 5 5.12 -9.14 8.41
N ASP A 6 4.61 -8.44 9.42
CA ASP A 6 3.34 -8.75 10.08
C ASP A 6 2.14 -8.15 9.32
N LEU A 7 2.40 -7.23 8.38
CA LEU A 7 1.36 -6.61 7.56
C LEU A 7 0.87 -7.56 6.46
N ASP A 8 -0.36 -7.34 6.00
CA ASP A 8 -0.85 -7.98 4.79
C ASP A 8 -0.01 -7.63 3.56
N TYR A 9 -0.19 -8.37 2.47
CA TYR A 9 0.57 -8.18 1.23
C TYR A 9 0.53 -6.74 0.70
N VAL A 10 -0.63 -6.09 0.73
CA VAL A 10 -0.79 -4.69 0.28
C VAL A 10 -0.03 -3.77 1.22
N GLY A 11 -0.15 -3.99 2.53
CA GLY A 11 0.58 -3.26 3.56
C GLY A 11 2.09 -3.32 3.37
N GLN A 12 2.62 -4.51 3.07
CA GLN A 12 4.04 -4.69 2.76
C GLN A 12 4.49 -3.87 1.54
N LYS A 13 3.69 -3.84 0.46
CA LYS A 13 4.00 -3.08 -0.76
C LYS A 13 3.90 -1.56 -0.57
N ILE A 14 2.97 -1.09 0.24
CA ILE A 14 2.92 0.33 0.65
C ILE A 14 4.21 0.71 1.36
N ILE A 15 4.68 -0.11 2.30
CA ILE A 15 5.91 0.18 3.03
C ILE A 15 7.14 0.15 2.12
N GLU A 16 7.19 -0.73 1.11
CA GLU A 16 8.26 -0.69 0.08
C GLU A 16 8.30 0.66 -0.64
N VAL A 17 7.14 1.17 -1.10
CA VAL A 17 7.06 2.48 -1.77
C VAL A 17 7.54 3.60 -0.84
N LEU A 18 7.09 3.62 0.41
CA LEU A 18 7.47 4.66 1.37
C LEU A 18 8.95 4.60 1.79
N GLN A 19 9.52 3.39 1.86
CA GLN A 19 10.96 3.21 2.12
C GLN A 19 11.82 3.70 0.96
N GLU A 20 11.35 3.52 -0.28
CA GLU A 20 12.04 4.02 -1.47
C GLU A 20 11.97 5.55 -1.58
N GLU A 21 10.82 6.15 -1.24
CA GLU A 21 10.63 7.60 -1.27
C GLU A 21 11.31 8.33 -0.11
N PHE A 22 11.26 7.75 1.10
CA PHE A 22 11.80 8.34 2.33
C PHE A 22 12.87 7.46 2.99
N PRO A 23 14.00 7.16 2.32
CA PRO A 23 14.97 6.15 2.76
C PRO A 23 15.64 6.48 4.11
N ASN A 24 15.68 7.76 4.49
CA ASN A 24 16.30 8.21 5.73
C ASN A 24 15.28 8.49 6.85
N ASP A 25 13.97 8.50 6.54
CA ASP A 25 12.93 8.81 7.52
C ASP A 25 12.34 7.53 8.13
N THR A 26 13.19 6.85 8.89
CA THR A 26 12.81 5.61 9.60
C THR A 26 11.65 5.82 10.58
N GLY A 27 11.55 7.01 11.18
CA GLY A 27 10.46 7.38 12.09
C GLY A 27 9.12 7.49 11.36
N TYR A 28 9.09 8.18 10.22
CA TYR A 28 7.91 8.26 9.36
C TYR A 28 7.48 6.87 8.89
N VAL A 29 8.39 6.07 8.34
CA VAL A 29 8.09 4.72 7.85
C VAL A 29 7.55 3.84 8.99
N GLN A 30 8.17 3.87 10.16
CA GLN A 30 7.69 3.09 11.31
C GLN A 30 6.30 3.54 11.80
N SER A 31 5.99 4.84 11.73
CA SER A 31 4.64 5.34 12.04
C SER A 31 3.58 4.76 11.10
N LYS A 32 3.92 4.57 9.81
CA LYS A 32 3.03 3.95 8.83
C LYS A 32 2.90 2.46 9.04
N ILE A 33 3.97 1.75 9.40
CA ILE A 33 3.89 0.33 9.78
C ILE A 33 2.92 0.13 10.95
N ASN A 34 3.05 0.96 12.00
CA ASN A 34 2.13 0.88 13.14
C ASN A 34 0.69 1.15 12.71
N ARG A 35 0.44 2.20 11.91
CA ARG A 35 -0.91 2.51 11.42
C ARG A 35 -1.51 1.38 10.57
N LEU A 36 -0.73 0.79 9.68
CA LEU A 36 -1.19 -0.29 8.82
C LEU A 36 -1.47 -1.58 9.61
N SER A 37 -0.78 -1.81 10.73
CA SER A 37 -1.04 -2.97 11.60
C SER A 37 -2.37 -2.91 12.35
N GLU A 38 -3.02 -1.74 12.37
CA GLU A 38 -4.34 -1.54 12.96
C GLU A 38 -5.49 -1.76 11.94
N MET A 39 -5.17 -2.04 10.67
CA MET A 39 -6.17 -2.22 9.63
C MET A 39 -6.77 -3.63 9.71
N ASP A 40 -8.09 -3.73 9.63
CA ASP A 40 -8.78 -5.02 9.79
C ASP A 40 -8.54 -5.96 8.60
N ASN A 41 -8.28 -5.41 7.41
CA ASN A 41 -8.12 -6.17 6.18
C ASN A 41 -7.46 -5.39 5.06
N LYS A 42 -7.04 -6.13 4.02
CA LYS A 42 -6.40 -5.61 2.80
C LYS A 42 -7.19 -4.53 2.06
N TYR A 43 -8.53 -4.52 2.14
CA TYR A 43 -9.34 -3.50 1.46
C TYR A 43 -9.24 -2.16 2.17
N GLN A 44 -9.30 -2.15 3.50
CA GLN A 44 -9.05 -0.95 4.29
C GLN A 44 -7.61 -0.45 4.09
N THR A 45 -6.62 -1.37 4.10
CA THR A 45 -5.21 -1.06 3.79
C THR A 45 -5.06 -0.38 2.43
N PHE A 46 -5.70 -0.93 1.39
CA PHE A 46 -5.65 -0.35 0.05
C PHE A 46 -6.38 0.99 -0.05
N ALA A 47 -7.58 1.12 0.53
CA ALA A 47 -8.33 2.36 0.56
C ALA A 47 -7.56 3.48 1.27
N TRP A 48 -6.90 3.15 2.38
CA TRP A 48 -6.00 4.07 3.08
C TRP A 48 -4.87 4.56 2.17
N ALA A 49 -4.24 3.68 1.39
CA ALA A 49 -3.18 4.07 0.47
C ALA A 49 -3.68 5.03 -0.63
N LEU A 50 -4.89 4.82 -1.13
CA LEU A 50 -5.51 5.71 -2.14
C LEU A 50 -5.77 7.12 -1.61
N ASP A 51 -5.99 7.28 -0.31
CA ASP A 51 -6.19 8.58 0.33
C ASP A 51 -4.85 9.25 0.68
N GLN A 52 -3.87 8.46 1.12
CA GLN A 52 -2.65 8.98 1.76
C GLN A 52 -1.46 9.17 0.83
N LEU A 53 -1.34 8.36 -0.22
CA LEU A 53 -0.26 8.49 -1.18
C LEU A 53 -0.57 9.61 -2.19
N ASP A 54 0.45 10.25 -2.73
CA ASP A 54 0.31 11.10 -3.90
C ASP A 54 0.16 10.26 -5.19
N HIS A 55 0.02 10.92 -6.34
CA HIS A 55 -0.18 10.24 -7.62
C HIS A 55 1.00 9.35 -8.02
N GLU A 56 2.24 9.80 -7.79
CA GLU A 56 3.44 9.05 -8.18
C GLU A 56 3.60 7.80 -7.33
N ASN A 57 3.41 7.93 -6.01
CA ASN A 57 3.50 6.82 -5.08
C ASN A 57 2.34 5.82 -5.25
N LYS A 58 1.14 6.26 -5.66
CA LYS A 58 0.07 5.34 -6.10
C LYS A 58 0.49 4.55 -7.32
N SER A 59 1.13 5.20 -8.29
CA SER A 59 1.60 4.55 -9.51
C SER A 59 2.61 3.44 -9.19
N ARG A 60 3.62 3.76 -8.38
CA ARG A 60 4.62 2.78 -7.91
C ARG A 60 3.98 1.64 -7.11
N LEU A 61 2.98 1.94 -6.27
CA LEU A 61 2.25 0.90 -5.53
C LEU A 61 1.52 -0.04 -6.50
N PHE A 62 0.84 0.50 -7.50
CA PHE A 62 0.12 -0.31 -8.50
C PHE A 62 1.08 -1.21 -9.28
N GLU A 63 2.24 -0.70 -9.72
CA GLU A 63 3.27 -1.52 -10.36
C GLU A 63 3.73 -2.68 -9.46
N LYS A 64 4.03 -2.42 -8.18
CA LYS A 64 4.42 -3.46 -7.21
C LYS A 64 3.33 -4.48 -6.91
N LEU A 65 2.06 -4.07 -7.04
CA LEU A 65 0.91 -4.96 -6.92
C LEU A 65 0.61 -5.73 -8.22
N GLY A 66 1.35 -5.47 -9.30
CA GLY A 66 1.08 -6.03 -10.63
C GLY A 66 -0.19 -5.47 -11.26
N LEU A 67 -0.63 -4.29 -10.84
CA LEU A 67 -1.78 -3.58 -11.37
C LEU A 67 -1.33 -2.69 -12.52
N ASP A 68 -1.74 -3.06 -13.72
CA ASP A 68 -1.51 -2.27 -14.92
C ASP A 68 -2.45 -1.04 -14.92
N ILE A 69 -1.89 0.14 -14.70
CA ILE A 69 -2.61 1.41 -14.58
C ILE A 69 -3.19 1.84 -15.94
N ASP A 70 -2.54 1.42 -17.03
CA ASP A 70 -2.94 1.72 -18.40
C ASP A 70 -4.12 0.85 -18.87
N ASN A 71 -4.39 -0.27 -18.18
CA ASN A 71 -5.55 -1.11 -18.42
C ASN A 71 -6.58 -0.98 -17.29
N GLN A 72 -7.52 -0.04 -17.47
CA GLN A 72 -8.73 0.16 -16.63
C GLN A 72 -9.61 -1.11 -16.41
N ILE A 73 -9.21 -2.25 -16.94
CA ILE A 73 -9.91 -3.54 -16.88
C ILE A 73 -9.78 -4.20 -15.49
N TYR A 74 -8.74 -3.89 -14.71
CA TYR A 74 -8.47 -4.59 -13.43
C TYR A 74 -9.34 -4.15 -12.24
N TYR A 75 -9.89 -2.93 -12.25
CA TYR A 75 -10.89 -2.52 -11.25
C TYR A 75 -12.10 -3.47 -11.25
N ARG A 76 -12.43 -4.14 -12.36
CA ARG A 76 -13.48 -5.17 -12.32
C ARG A 76 -13.02 -6.45 -11.63
N GLN A 77 -11.77 -6.86 -11.76
CA GLN A 77 -11.29 -8.16 -11.27
C GLN A 77 -11.08 -8.19 -9.75
N LEU A 78 -10.62 -7.09 -9.15
CA LEU A 78 -10.48 -6.99 -7.69
C LEU A 78 -11.82 -6.92 -6.94
N PHE A 79 -12.89 -6.49 -7.63
CA PHE A 79 -14.20 -6.20 -7.02
C PHE A 79 -15.35 -7.08 -7.54
N GLN A 80 -15.10 -8.07 -8.43
CA GLN A 80 -16.12 -9.02 -8.93
C GLN A 80 -16.35 -10.25 -8.05
N GLN A 81 -15.66 -10.38 -6.90
CA GLN A 81 -15.90 -11.46 -5.93
C GLN A 81 -16.60 -10.96 -4.64
N LEU A 82 -17.46 -9.94 -4.77
CA LEU A 82 -18.47 -9.59 -3.75
C LEU A 82 -19.85 -10.03 -4.22
#